data_AF-A0A818QG64-F1
#
_entry.id   AF-A0A818QG64-F1
#
_cell.length_a   1.000
_cell.length_b   1.000
_cell.length_c   1.000
_cell.angle_alpha   90.00
_cell.angle_beta   90.00
_cell.angle_gamma   90.00
#
_symmetry.space_group_name_H-M   'P 1'
#
loop_
_entity.id
_entity.type
_entity.pdbx_description
1 polymer ?
#
loop_
_entity_poly.entity_id
_entity_poly.type
_entity_poly.pdbx_seq_one_letter_code
_entity_poly.pdbx_strand_id
1 'polypeptide(L)'
;MDGLRTLCLAYKELNESDYNRWAQKLHAANISMENREEKVRDVHEEIEKNLKLIGATAIEDKLQDGVPQCIERLTCAGIKIWVLTGDKLETAHNIGLSCRLLTNDMELYIIQEENEDDVEKKLREVRNDMINKIEQLFDVYIEDKNKRLNWKDWGIDVMKFNRYRKPNYLNDSKIQHPNDHTEATFDTNQLDSEQFEGFGLLITGHALAFALNEKLKMKFLEIGTMCKAVVCCRATPLQKAQVVDLVMKNERKITLAIGDGANDVSMIQKAHIGVGISGQEGRQAVLASDYSLGQFRFLERLLLVHGRWSYLRISKFLRYFFYKNFAFTLCHFWLGFFSGFSAQTLYDPFFIATYNVFFTSLPVLVLGVFDQDISADHSLSKPHLYTPGQNDEFFNKKVFAESVIHGILTSCVIFFVSYLSISNATRPDGMALADLQSFGFTVATIMVIIVNLENALETWYWTSLYHFVLWGTILTHFLFHFALYSTIIGKIFKRSYTYVGVTPAVLSTSNFWFTLLLTCVILLLPVFSREFFRMRFIPTKIDRARLNQKFRTEEKAAFVAHIQYKLRQRKRSFRSGYAYSQETGWGRLITSGLMQSKLNPFARSSSQTTNTVTQNRF
;
A
#
# COMPACT_ATOMS: atom_id res chain seq x y z
N MET A 1 -9.60 25.63 -15.03
CA MET A 1 -9.59 25.32 -16.47
C MET A 1 -9.19 23.85 -16.61
N ASP A 2 -9.99 23.04 -17.29
CA ASP A 2 -9.93 21.56 -17.27
C ASP A 2 -8.79 20.94 -18.10
N GLY A 3 -7.62 21.58 -18.18
CA GLY A 3 -6.42 21.00 -18.82
C GLY A 3 -6.54 20.69 -20.33
N LEU A 4 -7.52 21.28 -21.02
CA LEU A 4 -7.77 21.06 -22.45
C LEU A 4 -6.65 21.64 -23.33
N ARG A 5 -6.26 20.92 -24.40
CA ARG A 5 -5.39 21.46 -25.45
C ARG A 5 -6.21 22.30 -26.41
N THR A 6 -5.96 23.60 -26.46
CA THR A 6 -6.70 24.54 -27.31
C THR A 6 -5.95 24.81 -28.61
N LEU A 7 -6.67 24.81 -29.74
CA LEU A 7 -6.16 25.21 -31.04
C LEU A 7 -7.06 26.31 -31.59
N CYS A 8 -6.47 27.40 -32.10
CA CYS A 8 -7.19 28.47 -32.76
C CYS A 8 -7.15 28.26 -34.28
N LEU A 9 -8.30 28.35 -34.94
CA LEU A 9 -8.44 28.22 -36.39
C LEU A 9 -8.68 29.62 -36.97
N ALA A 10 -7.83 30.04 -37.89
CA ALA A 10 -7.95 31.31 -38.59
C ALA A 10 -7.72 31.12 -40.09
N TYR A 11 -8.32 31.97 -40.91
CA TYR A 11 -8.16 31.94 -42.37
C TYR A 11 -7.88 33.33 -42.93
N LYS A 12 -7.37 33.36 -44.16
CA LYS A 12 -7.19 34.57 -44.95
C LYS A 12 -7.50 34.23 -46.41
N GLU A 13 -8.34 35.05 -47.02
CA GLU A 13 -8.60 34.98 -48.45
C GLU A 13 -7.43 35.64 -49.19
N LEU A 14 -6.93 34.97 -50.23
CA LEU A 14 -5.79 35.43 -51.02
C LEU A 14 -6.23 35.60 -52.46
N ASN A 15 -5.83 36.71 -53.06
CA ASN A 15 -5.98 36.91 -54.49
C ASN A 15 -4.93 36.10 -55.26
N GLU A 16 -5.27 35.67 -56.48
CA GLU A 16 -4.40 34.82 -57.30
C GLU A 16 -3.03 35.47 -57.59
N SER A 17 -2.99 36.79 -57.79
CA SER A 17 -1.75 37.54 -57.95
C SER A 17 -0.85 37.53 -56.72
N ASP A 18 -1.43 37.63 -55.53
CA ASP A 18 -0.68 37.64 -54.26
C ASP A 18 -0.17 36.24 -53.92
N TYR A 19 -0.97 35.20 -54.19
CA TYR A 19 -0.54 33.81 -54.07
C TYR A 19 0.62 33.50 -55.02
N ASN A 20 0.52 33.87 -56.30
CA ASN A 20 1.57 33.60 -57.28
C ASN A 20 2.89 34.30 -56.91
N ARG A 21 2.84 35.54 -56.43
CA ARG A 21 4.01 36.26 -55.92
C ARG A 21 4.64 35.56 -54.72
N TRP A 22 3.81 35.09 -53.77
CA TRP A 22 4.29 34.36 -52.61
C TRP A 22 4.87 32.98 -52.99
N ALA A 23 4.22 32.25 -53.90
CA ALA A 23 4.68 30.93 -54.36
C ALA A 23 6.05 31.02 -55.05
N GLN A 24 6.32 32.08 -55.82
CA GLN A 24 7.64 32.34 -56.38
C GLN A 24 8.69 32.59 -55.30
N LYS A 25 8.37 33.39 -54.28
CA LYS A 25 9.27 33.61 -53.12
C LYS A 25 9.55 32.32 -52.36
N LEU A 26 8.52 31.49 -52.13
CA LEU A 26 8.66 30.20 -51.45
C LEU A 26 9.52 29.24 -52.28
N HIS A 27 9.32 29.20 -53.60
CA HIS A 27 10.13 28.38 -54.49
C HIS A 27 11.60 28.79 -54.47
N ALA A 28 11.87 30.10 -54.52
CA ALA A 28 13.22 30.63 -54.40
C ALA A 28 13.86 30.32 -53.03
N ALA A 29 13.08 30.41 -51.95
CA ALA A 29 13.54 30.03 -50.61
C ALA A 29 13.87 28.54 -50.51
N ASN A 30 13.04 27.65 -51.09
CA ASN A 30 13.24 26.20 -51.08
C ASN A 30 14.46 25.74 -51.90
N ILE A 31 14.79 26.44 -52.99
CA ILE A 31 15.96 26.15 -53.83
C ILE A 31 17.26 26.73 -53.22
N SER A 32 17.16 27.58 -52.19
CA SER A 32 18.32 28.20 -51.59
C SER A 32 19.24 27.15 -50.92
N MET A 33 20.53 27.20 -51.24
CA MET A 33 21.55 26.31 -50.68
C MET A 33 22.03 26.75 -49.29
N GLU A 34 21.81 28.02 -48.93
CA GLU A 34 22.21 28.62 -47.65
C GLU A 34 20.99 29.12 -46.86
N ASN A 35 20.94 28.80 -45.56
CA ASN A 35 19.88 29.18 -44.62
C ASN A 35 18.45 28.92 -45.15
N ARG A 36 18.27 27.78 -45.81
CA ARG A 36 16.98 27.38 -46.40
C ARG A 36 15.84 27.40 -45.39
N GLU A 37 16.05 26.80 -44.21
CA GLU A 37 15.01 26.69 -43.18
C GLU A 37 14.54 28.06 -42.67
N GLU A 38 15.48 29.00 -42.49
CA GLU A 38 15.20 30.36 -42.05
C GLU A 38 14.44 31.16 -43.13
N LYS A 39 14.92 31.11 -44.38
CA LYS A 39 14.25 31.78 -45.51
C LYS A 39 12.83 31.25 -45.74
N VAL A 40 12.63 29.94 -45.58
CA VAL A 40 11.30 29.33 -45.69
C VAL A 40 10.40 29.79 -44.54
N ARG A 41 10.91 29.83 -43.30
CA ARG A 41 10.18 30.35 -42.14
C ARG A 41 9.74 31.81 -42.33
N ASP A 42 10.63 32.68 -42.80
CA ASP A 42 10.32 34.10 -43.01
C ASP A 42 9.22 34.29 -44.06
N VAL A 43 9.23 33.49 -45.14
CA VAL A 43 8.20 33.51 -46.19
C VAL A 43 6.86 32.97 -45.65
N HIS A 44 6.87 31.99 -44.74
CA HIS A 44 5.66 31.54 -44.04
C HIS A 44 5.10 32.62 -43.09
N GLU A 45 5.95 33.30 -42.32
CA GLU A 45 5.51 34.41 -41.46
C GLU A 45 4.94 35.60 -42.26
N GLU A 46 5.40 35.85 -43.49
CA GLU A 46 4.84 36.90 -44.36
C GLU A 46 3.36 36.63 -44.68
N ILE A 47 3.01 35.39 -45.00
CA ILE A 47 1.64 35.03 -45.41
C ILE A 47 0.68 34.88 -44.23
N GLU A 48 1.20 34.46 -43.06
CA GLU A 48 0.45 34.21 -41.81
C GLU A 48 0.05 35.49 -41.03
N LYS A 49 0.25 36.69 -41.61
CA LYS A 49 -0.21 37.97 -41.03
C LYS A 49 -1.63 38.33 -41.46
N ASN A 50 -2.37 39.01 -40.57
CA ASN A 50 -3.73 39.51 -40.78
C ASN A 50 -4.79 38.42 -41.09
N LEU A 51 -4.71 37.29 -40.38
CA LEU A 51 -5.70 36.21 -40.44
C LEU A 51 -6.99 36.61 -39.71
N LYS A 52 -8.14 36.13 -40.18
CA LYS A 52 -9.45 36.25 -39.52
C LYS A 52 -9.74 34.99 -38.72
N LEU A 53 -9.92 35.14 -37.41
CA LEU A 53 -10.26 34.03 -36.51
C LEU A 53 -11.63 33.47 -36.86
N ILE A 54 -11.71 32.16 -37.10
CA ILE A 54 -12.96 31.41 -37.33
C ILE A 54 -13.51 30.94 -35.99
N GLY A 55 -12.64 30.40 -35.13
CA GLY A 55 -13.01 29.83 -33.84
C GLY A 55 -11.84 29.12 -33.18
N ALA A 56 -12.13 28.40 -32.10
CA ALA A 56 -11.16 27.58 -31.39
C ALA A 56 -11.73 26.16 -31.17
N THR A 57 -10.86 25.17 -31.21
CA THR A 57 -11.17 23.80 -30.77
C THR A 57 -10.45 23.53 -29.45
N ALA A 58 -11.04 22.66 -28.64
CA ALA A 58 -10.46 22.19 -27.39
C ALA A 58 -10.49 20.66 -27.39
N ILE A 59 -9.31 20.05 -27.28
CA ILE A 59 -9.13 18.59 -27.29
C ILE A 59 -8.70 18.17 -25.89
N GLU A 60 -9.44 17.26 -25.29
CA GLU A 60 -9.08 16.65 -24.01
C GLU A 60 -8.17 15.45 -24.26
N ASP A 61 -7.02 15.44 -23.59
CA ASP A 61 -6.17 14.25 -23.51
C ASP A 61 -6.71 13.36 -22.39
N LYS A 62 -7.50 12.35 -22.76
CA LYS A 62 -8.29 11.60 -21.80
C LYS A 62 -7.39 10.74 -20.91
N LEU A 63 -7.40 11.05 -19.62
CA LEU A 63 -6.73 10.23 -18.61
C LEU A 63 -7.40 8.85 -18.49
N GLN A 64 -6.63 7.86 -18.05
CA GLN A 64 -7.20 6.58 -17.64
C GLN A 64 -8.20 6.77 -16.49
N ASP A 65 -9.19 5.89 -16.43
CA ASP A 65 -10.24 5.95 -15.41
C ASP A 65 -9.64 5.92 -14.00
N GLY A 66 -10.04 6.86 -13.15
CA GLY A 66 -9.67 6.87 -11.74
C GLY A 66 -8.27 7.40 -11.42
N VAL A 67 -7.51 7.91 -12.40
CA VAL A 67 -6.16 8.45 -12.18
C VAL A 67 -6.15 9.62 -11.17
N PRO A 68 -7.00 10.65 -11.29
CA PRO A 68 -6.98 11.77 -10.35
C PRO A 68 -7.25 11.33 -8.91
N GLN A 69 -8.25 10.46 -8.70
CA GLN A 69 -8.60 9.95 -7.37
C GLN A 69 -7.49 9.06 -6.79
N CYS A 70 -6.81 8.28 -7.63
CA CYS A 70 -5.68 7.46 -7.23
C CYS A 70 -4.50 8.33 -6.76
N ILE A 71 -4.12 9.35 -7.54
CA ILE A 71 -3.03 10.28 -7.20
C ILE A 71 -3.34 11.01 -5.88
N GLU A 72 -4.58 11.48 -5.72
CA GLU A 72 -5.03 12.15 -4.50
C GLU A 72 -4.88 11.24 -3.27
N ARG A 73 -5.36 9.99 -3.35
CA ARG A 73 -5.25 9.01 -2.25
C ARG A 73 -3.80 8.64 -1.93
N LEU A 74 -2.95 8.46 -2.93
CA LEU A 74 -1.52 8.20 -2.74
C LEU A 74 -0.83 9.40 -2.08
N THR A 75 -1.16 10.62 -2.49
CA THR A 75 -0.66 11.85 -1.88
C THR A 75 -1.12 11.98 -0.42
N CYS A 76 -2.40 11.70 -0.13
CA CYS A 76 -2.90 11.64 1.25
C CYS A 76 -2.19 10.56 2.09
N ALA A 77 -1.76 9.46 1.49
CA ALA A 77 -0.98 8.42 2.16
C ALA A 77 0.46 8.87 2.51
N GLY A 78 0.89 10.04 2.03
CA GLY A 78 2.25 10.56 2.21
C GLY A 78 3.22 10.10 1.12
N ILE A 79 2.74 9.62 -0.03
CA ILE A 79 3.56 9.20 -1.16
C ILE A 79 3.80 10.42 -2.05
N LYS A 80 5.08 10.78 -2.27
CA LYS A 80 5.47 11.83 -3.22
C LYS A 80 5.52 11.24 -4.62
N ILE A 81 4.94 11.94 -5.59
CA ILE A 81 4.81 11.48 -6.98
C ILE A 81 5.65 12.39 -7.88
N TRP A 82 6.58 11.78 -8.62
CA TRP A 82 7.40 12.45 -9.62
C TRP A 82 7.02 11.89 -10.99
N VAL A 83 6.71 12.76 -11.95
CA VAL A 83 6.32 12.37 -13.31
C VAL A 83 7.50 12.58 -14.24
N LEU A 84 7.95 11.51 -14.90
CA LEU A 84 9.07 11.55 -15.84
C LEU A 84 8.54 11.20 -17.23
N THR A 85 8.25 12.20 -18.06
CA THR A 85 7.64 12.03 -19.39
C THR A 85 8.59 12.39 -20.53
N GLY A 86 8.39 11.76 -21.68
CA GLY A 86 9.01 12.15 -22.95
C GLY A 86 8.30 13.32 -23.64
N ASP A 87 7.15 13.76 -23.13
CA ASP A 87 6.33 14.80 -23.74
C ASP A 87 6.89 16.21 -23.55
N LYS A 88 6.33 17.15 -24.34
CA LYS A 88 6.60 18.58 -24.22
C LYS A 88 6.09 19.13 -22.89
N LEU A 89 6.67 20.26 -22.49
CA LEU A 89 6.40 20.89 -21.20
C LEU A 89 4.94 21.32 -21.04
N GLU A 90 4.33 21.87 -22.08
CA GLU A 90 2.94 22.34 -22.05
C GLU A 90 1.97 21.17 -21.85
N THR A 91 2.24 20.05 -22.55
CA THR A 91 1.47 18.81 -22.39
C THR A 91 1.60 18.26 -20.98
N ALA A 92 2.82 18.15 -20.46
CA ALA A 92 3.07 17.62 -19.13
C ALA A 92 2.44 18.48 -18.03
N HIS A 93 2.49 19.81 -18.19
CA HIS A 93 1.81 20.77 -17.32
C HIS A 93 0.29 20.56 -17.31
N ASN A 94 -0.33 20.46 -18.49
CA ASN A 94 -1.78 20.25 -18.61
C ASN A 94 -2.23 18.90 -18.04
N ILE A 95 -1.45 17.83 -18.27
CA ILE A 95 -1.69 16.51 -17.66
C ILE A 95 -1.56 16.60 -16.14
N GLY A 96 -0.54 17.30 -15.63
CA GLY A 96 -0.31 17.52 -14.20
C GLY A 96 -1.49 18.21 -13.51
N LEU A 97 -2.09 19.22 -14.16
CA LEU A 97 -3.31 19.88 -13.69
C LEU A 97 -4.53 18.96 -13.76
N SER A 98 -4.71 18.27 -14.88
CA SER A 98 -5.86 17.36 -15.11
C SER A 98 -5.91 16.21 -14.10
N CYS A 99 -4.73 15.70 -13.72
CA CYS A 99 -4.60 14.62 -12.76
C CYS A 99 -4.51 15.09 -11.29
N ARG A 100 -4.64 16.40 -11.04
CA ARG A 100 -4.54 17.05 -9.72
C ARG A 100 -3.21 16.82 -9.00
N LEU A 101 -2.16 16.53 -9.76
CA LEU A 101 -0.80 16.48 -9.24
C LEU A 101 -0.28 17.90 -9.01
N LEU A 102 -0.59 18.79 -9.94
CA LEU A 102 -0.39 20.24 -9.84
C LEU A 102 -1.74 20.89 -9.56
N THR A 103 -1.76 21.89 -8.70
CA THR A 103 -2.96 22.69 -8.39
C THR A 103 -2.63 24.17 -8.57
N ASN A 104 -3.65 25.00 -8.77
CA ASN A 104 -3.46 26.44 -8.98
C ASN A 104 -2.91 27.14 -7.73
N ASP A 105 -3.10 26.54 -6.56
CA ASP A 105 -2.62 27.07 -5.28
C ASP A 105 -1.20 26.58 -4.91
N MET A 106 -0.54 25.83 -5.82
CA MET A 106 0.88 25.51 -5.72
C MET A 106 1.73 26.59 -6.39
N GLU A 107 2.87 26.89 -5.78
CA GLU A 107 3.90 27.67 -6.45
C GLU A 107 4.71 26.81 -7.40
N LEU A 108 4.59 27.11 -8.68
CA LEU A 108 5.24 26.38 -9.75
C LEU A 108 6.56 27.02 -10.17
N TYR A 109 7.65 26.28 -10.03
CA TYR A 109 8.96 26.66 -10.57
C TYR A 109 9.22 25.93 -11.87
N ILE A 110 9.68 26.66 -12.88
CA ILE A 110 9.97 26.14 -14.22
C ILE A 110 11.45 26.37 -14.53
N ILE A 111 12.13 25.31 -14.96
CA ILE A 111 13.55 25.30 -15.36
C ILE A 111 13.64 24.80 -16.80
N GLN A 112 14.04 25.68 -17.71
CA GLN A 112 14.07 25.48 -19.17
C GLN A 112 15.40 25.86 -19.82
N GLU A 113 16.38 26.28 -19.01
CA GLU A 113 17.65 26.83 -19.45
C GLU A 113 18.48 25.83 -20.26
N GLU A 114 19.17 26.33 -21.29
CA GLU A 114 19.93 25.51 -22.24
C GLU A 114 21.43 25.39 -21.90
N ASN A 115 21.94 26.24 -21.00
CA ASN A 115 23.34 26.26 -20.58
C ASN A 115 23.51 25.78 -19.13
N GLU A 116 24.64 25.13 -18.82
CA GLU A 116 24.92 24.63 -17.46
C GLU A 116 24.97 25.75 -16.41
N ASP A 117 25.60 26.89 -16.72
CA ASP A 117 25.72 28.03 -15.81
C ASP A 117 24.36 28.68 -15.51
N ASP A 118 23.50 28.77 -16.52
CA ASP A 118 22.14 29.31 -16.39
C ASP A 118 21.27 28.37 -15.56
N VAL A 119 21.37 27.06 -15.78
CA VAL A 119 20.69 26.04 -14.95
C VAL A 119 21.16 26.12 -13.50
N GLU A 120 22.48 26.26 -13.26
CA GLU A 120 22.99 26.40 -11.89
C GLU A 120 22.44 27.66 -11.22
N LYS A 121 22.46 28.80 -11.93
CA LYS A 121 21.94 30.06 -11.41
C LYS A 121 20.45 29.91 -11.08
N LYS A 122 19.67 29.32 -11.98
CA LYS A 122 18.23 29.11 -11.76
C LYS A 122 17.94 28.20 -10.58
N LEU A 123 18.66 27.08 -10.44
CA LEU A 123 18.52 26.18 -9.29
C LEU A 123 18.83 26.92 -7.97
N ARG A 124 19.84 27.80 -7.95
CA ARG A 124 20.15 28.61 -6.76
C ARG A 124 19.04 29.63 -6.46
N GLU A 125 18.51 30.30 -7.48
CA GLU A 125 17.39 31.23 -7.34
C GLU A 125 16.15 30.53 -6.76
N VAL A 126 15.74 29.40 -7.36
CA VAL A 126 14.60 28.59 -6.92
C VAL A 126 14.78 28.13 -5.47
N ARG A 127 15.98 27.64 -5.12
CA ARG A 127 16.28 27.21 -3.75
C ARG A 127 16.14 28.36 -2.75
N ASN A 128 16.69 29.53 -3.06
CA ASN A 128 16.63 30.68 -2.18
C ASN A 128 15.20 31.23 -2.03
N ASP A 129 14.43 31.23 -3.12
CA ASP A 129 13.02 31.66 -3.08
C ASP A 129 12.17 30.71 -2.22
N MET A 130 12.32 29.39 -2.39
CA MET A 130 11.68 28.40 -1.52
C MET A 130 12.04 28.61 -0.04
N ILE A 131 13.33 28.81 0.27
CA ILE A 131 13.81 29.07 1.63
C ILE A 131 13.11 30.31 2.21
N ASN A 132 13.15 31.43 1.48
CA ASN A 132 12.59 32.69 1.96
C ASN A 132 11.07 32.55 2.23
N LYS A 133 10.34 31.85 1.36
CA LYS A 133 8.91 31.60 1.55
C LYS A 133 8.64 30.68 2.72
N ILE A 134 9.48 29.66 2.95
CA ILE A 134 9.38 28.79 4.12
C ILE A 134 9.58 29.60 5.41
N GLU A 135 10.60 30.47 5.46
CA GLU A 135 10.86 31.36 6.60
C GLU A 135 9.66 32.29 6.86
N GLN A 136 9.07 32.86 5.80
CA GLN A 136 7.90 33.73 5.90
C GLN A 136 6.64 32.99 6.39
N LEU A 137 6.34 31.82 5.83
CA LEU A 137 5.08 31.09 6.07
C LEU A 137 5.07 30.30 7.40
N PHE A 138 6.22 29.78 7.83
CA PHE A 138 6.30 28.79 8.91
C PHE A 138 7.04 29.26 10.19
N ASP A 139 7.50 30.51 10.27
CA ASP A 139 8.30 31.04 11.40
C ASP A 139 9.54 30.20 11.75
N VAL A 140 10.10 29.50 10.77
CA VAL A 140 11.33 28.73 10.94
C VAL A 140 12.49 29.60 10.51
N TYR A 141 13.46 29.81 11.40
CA TYR A 141 14.73 30.45 11.03
C TYR A 141 15.74 29.38 10.62
N ILE A 142 16.27 29.49 9.40
CA ILE A 142 17.25 28.54 8.86
C ILE A 142 18.65 29.10 9.15
N GLU A 143 19.28 28.60 10.21
CA GLU A 143 20.59 29.06 10.68
C GLU A 143 21.71 28.87 9.64
N ASP A 144 21.71 27.74 8.90
CA ASP A 144 22.71 27.44 7.88
C ASP A 144 22.05 27.17 6.51
N LYS A 145 22.03 28.21 5.66
CA LYS A 145 21.50 28.15 4.29
C LYS A 145 22.40 27.34 3.33
N ASN A 146 23.61 26.97 3.73
CA ASN A 146 24.52 26.15 2.91
C ASN A 146 24.37 24.64 3.19
N LYS A 147 23.75 24.28 4.31
CA LYS A 147 23.44 22.88 4.61
C LYS A 147 22.28 22.41 3.74
N ARG A 148 22.29 21.13 3.39
CA ARG A 148 21.16 20.47 2.73
C ARG A 148 19.96 20.50 3.66
N LEU A 149 18.87 21.07 3.17
CA LEU A 149 17.65 21.27 3.93
C LEU A 149 16.76 20.03 3.82
N ASN A 150 16.22 19.59 4.95
CA ASN A 150 15.28 18.47 5.01
C ASN A 150 14.13 18.85 5.93
N TRP A 151 12.90 18.69 5.45
CA TRP A 151 11.70 18.97 6.25
C TRP A 151 11.64 18.21 7.56
N LYS A 152 12.28 17.03 7.63
CA LYS A 152 12.39 16.25 8.86
C LYS A 152 13.13 16.99 9.97
N ASP A 153 14.14 17.78 9.62
CA ASP A 153 14.94 18.55 10.59
C ASP A 153 14.12 19.72 11.16
N TRP A 154 13.04 20.12 10.47
CA TRP A 154 12.13 21.19 10.88
C TRP A 154 10.79 20.69 11.44
N GLY A 155 10.55 19.37 11.44
CA GLY A 155 9.30 18.79 11.92
C GLY A 155 8.05 19.11 11.07
N ILE A 156 8.24 19.61 9.85
CA ILE A 156 7.15 20.01 8.94
C ILE A 156 6.84 18.86 7.99
N ASP A 157 5.55 18.51 7.86
CA ASP A 157 5.07 17.53 6.89
C ASP A 157 4.67 18.28 5.59
N VAL A 158 5.42 18.07 4.51
CA VAL A 158 5.20 18.69 3.17
C VAL A 158 3.79 18.42 2.64
N MET A 159 3.16 17.32 3.07
CA MET A 159 1.80 17.00 2.66
C MET A 159 0.74 17.69 3.52
N LYS A 160 1.13 18.49 4.53
CA LYS A 160 0.25 19.15 5.50
C LYS A 160 0.70 20.56 5.85
N PHE A 161 1.09 21.36 4.86
CA PHE A 161 1.50 22.75 5.06
C PHE A 161 0.50 23.58 5.88
N ASN A 162 -0.81 23.41 5.62
CA ASN A 162 -1.87 24.13 6.35
C ASN A 162 -1.86 23.90 7.88
N ARG A 163 -1.26 22.81 8.38
CA ARG A 163 -1.15 22.55 9.83
C ARG A 163 -0.09 23.43 10.51
N TYR A 164 0.93 23.85 9.78
CA TYR A 164 2.11 24.53 10.34
C TYR A 164 2.11 26.04 10.06
N ARG A 165 1.11 26.55 9.34
CA ARG A 165 0.97 27.96 8.97
C ARG A 165 0.78 28.85 10.21
N LYS A 166 1.39 30.04 10.22
CA LYS A 166 1.13 31.08 11.22
C LYS A 166 -0.38 31.41 11.32
N PRO A 167 -0.95 31.58 12.53
CA PRO A 167 -2.37 31.95 12.70
C PRO A 167 -2.72 33.42 12.38
N ASN A 168 -1.79 34.25 11.88
CA ASN A 168 -1.96 35.71 11.86
C ASN A 168 -2.33 36.34 10.50
N TYR A 169 -3.25 35.77 9.75
CA TYR A 169 -3.88 36.45 8.58
C TYR A 169 -5.37 36.11 8.43
N LEU A 170 -6.11 36.13 9.55
CA LEU A 170 -7.56 35.99 9.56
C LEU A 170 -8.32 37.25 10.03
N ASN A 171 -7.64 38.31 10.48
CA ASN A 171 -8.30 39.45 11.14
C ASN A 171 -7.85 40.82 10.63
N ASP A 172 -8.14 41.18 9.37
CA ASP A 172 -8.01 42.60 8.96
C ASP A 172 -9.11 43.12 8.03
N SER A 173 -10.33 42.55 8.12
CA SER A 173 -11.49 43.14 7.44
C SER A 173 -12.82 42.84 8.13
N LYS A 174 -12.99 43.24 9.40
CA LYS A 174 -14.32 43.56 9.92
C LYS A 174 -14.29 44.82 10.78
N ILE A 175 -14.74 45.90 10.15
CA ILE A 175 -15.13 47.17 10.75
C ILE A 175 -16.28 46.92 11.75
N GLN A 176 -16.24 47.70 12.83
CA GLN A 176 -17.15 47.78 13.98
C GLN A 176 -18.65 47.62 13.68
N HIS A 177 -19.35 46.83 14.51
CA HIS A 177 -20.40 47.30 15.43
C HIS A 177 -20.84 46.18 16.41
N PRO A 178 -21.23 46.49 17.67
CA PRO A 178 -21.56 45.51 18.69
C PRO A 178 -23.08 45.24 18.80
N ASN A 179 -23.39 44.06 19.36
CA ASN A 179 -24.69 43.56 19.87
C ASN A 179 -25.53 42.74 18.90
N ASP A 180 -25.52 41.41 19.07
CA ASP A 180 -26.66 40.69 19.66
C ASP A 180 -26.31 39.22 19.90
N HIS A 181 -26.82 38.67 21.00
CA HIS A 181 -26.67 37.28 21.40
C HIS A 181 -27.56 36.38 20.52
N THR A 182 -26.97 35.48 19.73
CA THR A 182 -27.66 34.27 19.24
C THR A 182 -26.64 33.18 18.90
N GLU A 183 -26.99 31.95 19.27
CA GLU A 183 -26.18 30.74 19.17
C GLU A 183 -25.77 30.42 17.72
N ALA A 184 -24.47 30.29 17.48
CA ALA A 184 -23.92 29.98 16.17
C ALA A 184 -24.05 28.48 15.86
N THR A 185 -25.00 28.13 15.00
CA THR A 185 -24.91 26.96 14.11
C THR A 185 -23.68 27.11 13.21
N PHE A 186 -22.71 26.21 13.36
CA PHE A 186 -21.52 26.15 12.50
C PHE A 186 -21.89 25.63 11.11
N ASP A 187 -22.28 26.53 10.21
CA ASP A 187 -22.31 26.26 8.77
C ASP A 187 -20.89 26.32 8.18
N THR A 188 -20.41 25.18 7.69
CA THR A 188 -19.06 24.94 7.15
C THR A 188 -18.82 25.47 5.73
N ASN A 189 -19.50 26.53 5.29
CA ASN A 189 -19.37 27.05 3.93
C ASN A 189 -19.00 28.53 3.93
N GLN A 190 -17.73 28.87 4.22
CA GLN A 190 -17.02 30.09 3.77
C GLN A 190 -15.65 30.19 4.48
N LEU A 191 -14.60 29.61 3.90
CA LEU A 191 -13.19 29.91 4.21
C LEU A 191 -12.34 29.76 2.93
N ASP A 192 -12.62 30.60 1.93
CA ASP A 192 -11.75 30.80 0.77
C ASP A 192 -10.63 31.81 1.13
N SER A 193 -9.73 31.40 2.02
CA SER A 193 -8.42 32.04 2.16
C SER A 193 -7.43 31.27 1.29
N GLU A 194 -6.76 31.92 0.32
CA GLU A 194 -5.75 31.31 -0.57
C GLU A 194 -4.91 30.24 0.16
N GLN A 195 -5.17 28.97 -0.16
CA GLN A 195 -4.60 27.81 0.53
C GLN A 195 -3.28 27.45 -0.14
N PHE A 196 -2.15 27.95 0.37
CA PHE A 196 -0.84 27.51 -0.15
C PHE A 196 -0.70 25.98 -0.08
N GLU A 197 -0.71 25.33 -1.24
CA GLU A 197 -0.72 23.86 -1.34
C GLU A 197 0.67 23.23 -1.48
N GLY A 198 1.72 24.06 -1.50
CA GLY A 198 3.12 23.66 -1.58
C GLY A 198 3.81 24.12 -2.86
N PHE A 199 4.98 23.54 -3.13
CA PHE A 199 5.78 23.84 -4.30
C PHE A 199 5.69 22.73 -5.36
N GLY A 200 5.71 23.10 -6.64
CA GLY A 200 5.85 22.22 -7.78
C GLY A 200 7.09 22.58 -8.61
N LEU A 201 7.74 21.59 -9.22
CA LEU A 201 8.89 21.80 -10.09
C LEU A 201 8.66 21.19 -11.47
N LEU A 202 8.81 21.98 -12.53
CA LEU A 202 8.88 21.54 -13.92
C LEU A 202 10.30 21.74 -14.44
N ILE A 203 10.90 20.70 -15.03
CA ILE A 203 12.24 20.77 -15.62
C ILE A 203 12.26 20.09 -16.99
N THR A 204 12.90 20.72 -17.98
CA THR A 204 13.07 20.14 -19.32
C THR A 204 14.22 19.14 -19.39
N GLY A 205 14.20 18.24 -20.37
CA GLY A 205 15.22 17.20 -20.53
C GLY A 205 16.63 17.72 -20.73
N HIS A 206 16.79 18.89 -21.39
CA HIS A 206 18.08 19.56 -21.55
C HIS A 206 18.59 20.11 -20.21
N ALA A 207 17.77 20.87 -19.50
CA ALA A 207 18.11 21.37 -18.16
C ALA A 207 18.35 20.23 -17.16
N LEU A 208 17.58 19.13 -17.26
CA LEU A 208 17.73 17.95 -16.43
C LEU A 208 19.08 17.26 -16.64
N ALA A 209 19.61 17.23 -17.87
CA ALA A 209 20.93 16.68 -18.13
C ALA A 209 22.00 17.39 -17.30
N PHE A 210 21.99 18.73 -17.30
CA PHE A 210 22.90 19.53 -16.50
C PHE A 210 22.62 19.41 -15.00
N ALA A 211 21.34 19.38 -14.59
CA ALA A 211 20.95 19.22 -13.20
C ALA A 211 21.37 17.86 -12.61
N LEU A 212 21.53 16.81 -13.44
CA LEU A 212 22.02 15.49 -13.04
C LEU A 212 23.54 15.37 -13.00
N ASN A 213 24.30 16.41 -13.40
CA ASN A 213 25.75 16.43 -13.26
C ASN A 213 26.17 16.33 -11.78
N GLU A 214 27.34 15.75 -11.51
CA GLU A 214 27.88 15.54 -10.16
C GLU A 214 27.88 16.80 -9.28
N LYS A 215 28.08 17.98 -9.88
CA LYS A 215 28.08 19.29 -9.20
C LYS A 215 26.68 19.73 -8.76
N LEU A 216 25.65 19.47 -9.56
CA LEU A 216 24.30 20.03 -9.37
C LEU A 216 23.28 19.02 -8.85
N LYS A 217 23.53 17.71 -9.00
CA LYS A 217 22.58 16.64 -8.64
C LYS A 217 22.07 16.72 -7.20
N MET A 218 22.93 17.13 -6.26
CA MET A 218 22.52 17.26 -4.86
C MET A 218 21.59 18.45 -4.61
N LYS A 219 21.81 19.57 -5.31
CA LYS A 219 20.91 20.74 -5.26
C LYS A 219 19.57 20.42 -5.91
N PHE A 220 19.59 19.77 -7.08
CA PHE A 220 18.38 19.29 -7.75
C PHE A 220 17.57 18.36 -6.83
N LEU A 221 18.24 17.39 -6.21
CA LEU A 221 17.58 16.47 -5.29
C LEU A 221 16.96 17.21 -4.08
N GLU A 222 17.69 18.16 -3.50
CA GLU A 222 17.19 18.99 -2.39
C GLU A 222 15.91 19.74 -2.78
N ILE A 223 15.93 20.48 -3.89
CA ILE A 223 14.75 21.21 -4.41
C ILE A 223 13.60 20.26 -4.72
N GLY A 224 13.86 19.13 -5.40
CA GLY A 224 12.85 18.14 -5.73
C GLY A 224 12.20 17.53 -4.48
N THR A 225 12.97 17.32 -3.40
CA THR A 225 12.42 16.86 -2.12
C THR A 225 11.64 17.94 -1.37
N MET A 226 11.85 19.22 -1.69
CA MET A 226 11.02 20.33 -1.21
C MET A 226 9.66 20.42 -1.89
N CYS A 227 9.59 19.97 -3.14
CA CYS A 227 8.35 19.98 -3.89
C CYS A 227 7.39 18.86 -3.46
N LYS A 228 6.09 19.16 -3.55
CA LYS A 228 5.00 18.19 -3.44
C LYS A 228 4.94 17.30 -4.69
N ALA A 229 5.21 17.90 -5.85
CA ALA A 229 5.26 17.22 -7.15
C ALA A 229 6.45 17.72 -7.99
N VAL A 230 7.08 16.81 -8.74
CA VAL A 230 8.14 17.13 -9.71
C VAL A 230 7.77 16.54 -11.06
N VAL A 231 7.88 17.31 -12.13
CA VAL A 231 7.56 16.91 -13.50
C VAL A 231 8.75 17.16 -14.40
N CYS A 232 9.39 16.08 -14.84
CA CYS A 232 10.48 16.12 -15.83
C CYS A 232 9.89 15.89 -17.22
N CYS A 233 10.11 16.86 -18.12
CA CYS A 233 9.57 16.87 -19.47
C CYS A 233 10.67 16.53 -20.49
N ARG A 234 10.34 15.88 -21.61
CA ARG A 234 11.31 15.40 -22.62
C ARG A 234 12.49 14.60 -22.03
N ALA A 235 12.24 13.83 -20.97
CA ALA A 235 13.26 13.02 -20.33
C ALA A 235 13.56 11.76 -21.15
N THR A 236 14.84 11.52 -21.45
CA THR A 236 15.28 10.29 -22.13
C THR A 236 15.21 9.07 -21.20
N PRO A 237 15.11 7.83 -21.71
CA PRO A 237 15.07 6.62 -20.87
C PRO A 237 16.23 6.51 -19.88
N LEU A 238 17.43 6.97 -20.27
CA LEU A 238 18.60 7.01 -19.40
C LEU A 238 18.43 8.03 -18.27
N GLN A 239 17.96 9.24 -18.59
CA GLN A 239 17.70 10.29 -17.60
C GLN A 239 16.65 9.85 -16.57
N LYS A 240 15.58 9.16 -17.01
CA LYS A 240 14.57 8.63 -16.09
C LYS A 240 15.19 7.70 -15.04
N ALA A 241 16.05 6.78 -15.48
CA ALA A 241 16.76 5.87 -14.60
C ALA A 241 17.75 6.59 -13.67
N GLN A 242 18.44 7.63 -14.16
CA GLN A 242 19.36 8.45 -13.36
C GLN A 242 18.64 9.21 -12.24
N VAL A 243 17.45 9.75 -12.50
CA VAL A 243 16.61 10.41 -11.47
C VAL A 243 16.23 9.42 -10.38
N VAL A 244 15.78 8.22 -10.76
CA VAL A 244 15.44 7.16 -9.78
C VAL A 244 16.66 6.73 -8.97
N ASP A 245 17.82 6.55 -9.61
CA ASP A 245 19.08 6.20 -8.93
C ASP A 245 19.51 7.27 -7.91
N LEU A 246 19.38 8.54 -8.28
CA LEU A 246 19.70 9.68 -7.42
C LEU A 246 18.84 9.69 -6.17
N VAL A 247 17.51 9.56 -6.31
CA VAL A 247 16.60 9.52 -5.15
C VAL A 247 16.87 8.28 -4.30
N MET A 248 17.03 7.12 -4.94
CA MET A 248 17.26 5.84 -4.26
C MET A 248 18.52 5.86 -3.39
N LYS A 249 19.64 6.35 -3.92
CA LYS A 249 20.93 6.35 -3.21
C LYS A 249 20.99 7.38 -2.08
N ASN A 250 20.28 8.50 -2.21
CA ASN A 250 20.50 9.67 -1.34
C ASN A 250 19.38 9.92 -0.32
N GLU A 251 18.15 9.41 -0.50
CA GLU A 251 17.02 9.68 0.41
C GLU A 251 16.75 8.61 1.47
N ARG A 252 17.40 7.42 1.40
CA ARG A 252 17.05 6.26 2.26
C ARG A 252 15.53 6.01 2.32
N LYS A 253 14.86 6.15 1.19
CA LYS A 253 13.43 5.93 1.01
C LYS A 253 13.21 4.83 -0.03
N ILE A 254 12.12 4.08 0.13
CA ILE A 254 11.69 3.11 -0.88
C ILE A 254 11.12 3.87 -2.08
N THR A 255 11.61 3.52 -3.26
CA THR A 255 11.21 4.10 -4.54
C THR A 255 10.40 3.09 -5.32
N LEU A 256 9.32 3.57 -5.96
CA LEU A 256 8.50 2.77 -6.87
C LEU A 256 8.51 3.47 -8.23
N ALA A 257 8.77 2.70 -9.29
CA ALA A 257 8.67 3.17 -10.67
C ALA A 257 7.51 2.45 -11.37
N ILE A 258 6.71 3.21 -12.11
CA ILE A 258 5.60 2.71 -12.91
C ILE A 258 5.74 3.21 -14.35
N GLY A 259 5.51 2.32 -15.32
CA GLY A 259 5.57 2.66 -16.74
C GLY A 259 4.87 1.61 -17.61
N ASP A 260 4.56 1.96 -18.84
CA ASP A 260 3.85 1.12 -19.81
C ASP A 260 4.74 0.70 -21.00
N GLY A 261 5.73 1.53 -21.35
CA GLY A 261 6.53 1.37 -22.55
C GLY A 261 7.97 0.88 -22.33
N ALA A 262 8.64 0.58 -23.46
CA ALA A 262 10.07 0.24 -23.51
C ALA A 262 10.96 1.33 -22.89
N ASN A 263 10.54 2.60 -23.02
CA ASN A 263 11.25 3.77 -22.52
C ASN A 263 11.33 3.83 -20.99
N ASP A 264 10.51 3.05 -20.30
CA ASP A 264 10.44 3.02 -18.84
C ASP A 264 11.12 1.79 -18.25
N VAL A 265 11.58 0.83 -19.06
CA VAL A 265 12.21 -0.41 -18.58
C VAL A 265 13.42 -0.12 -17.71
N SER A 266 14.31 0.79 -18.15
CA SER A 266 15.49 1.19 -17.38
C SER A 266 15.14 1.87 -16.06
N MET A 267 14.04 2.63 -16.03
CA MET A 267 13.53 3.29 -14.82
C MET A 267 12.93 2.28 -13.85
N ILE A 268 12.12 1.33 -14.36
CA ILE A 268 11.45 0.27 -13.61
C ILE A 268 12.48 -0.64 -12.93
N GLN A 269 13.47 -1.12 -13.68
CA GLN A 269 14.52 -2.00 -13.16
C GLN A 269 15.42 -1.33 -12.12
N LYS A 270 15.45 0.01 -12.11
CA LYS A 270 16.31 0.78 -11.21
C LYS A 270 15.66 1.07 -9.86
N ALA A 271 14.34 1.09 -9.79
CA ALA A 271 13.61 1.33 -8.54
C ALA A 271 13.65 0.11 -7.61
N HIS A 272 13.31 0.30 -6.34
CA HIS A 272 13.17 -0.83 -5.41
C HIS A 272 11.98 -1.73 -5.77
N ILE A 273 10.93 -1.14 -6.34
CA ILE A 273 9.72 -1.83 -6.80
C ILE A 273 9.38 -1.31 -8.19
N GLY A 274 9.36 -2.22 -9.16
CA GLY A 274 8.97 -1.95 -10.54
C GLY A 274 7.54 -2.37 -10.84
N VAL A 275 6.73 -1.49 -11.43
CA VAL A 275 5.35 -1.79 -11.83
C VAL A 275 5.18 -1.53 -13.34
N GLY A 276 4.78 -2.56 -14.08
CA GLY A 276 4.47 -2.46 -15.50
C GLY A 276 2.98 -2.33 -15.74
N ILE A 277 2.56 -1.36 -16.55
CA ILE A 277 1.17 -1.27 -17.03
C ILE A 277 1.04 -2.11 -18.31
N SER A 278 0.09 -3.05 -18.31
CA SER A 278 -0.24 -3.88 -19.46
C SER A 278 -1.04 -3.08 -20.49
N GLY A 279 -0.34 -2.48 -21.46
CA GLY A 279 -0.94 -1.82 -22.63
C GLY A 279 -1.12 -2.76 -23.83
N GLN A 280 -1.82 -2.28 -24.86
CA GLN A 280 -1.93 -2.98 -26.15
C GLN A 280 -0.70 -2.78 -27.04
N GLU A 281 0.09 -1.73 -26.80
CA GLU A 281 1.19 -1.30 -27.68
C GLU A 281 2.51 -2.04 -27.40
N GLY A 282 2.66 -2.71 -26.26
CA GLY A 282 3.83 -3.54 -25.95
C GLY A 282 3.80 -4.14 -24.54
N ARG A 283 4.49 -5.28 -24.35
CA ARG A 283 4.61 -5.97 -23.05
C ARG A 283 5.99 -5.85 -22.40
N GLN A 284 6.89 -5.03 -22.96
CA GLN A 284 8.28 -4.97 -22.50
C GLN A 284 8.41 -4.45 -21.05
N ALA A 285 7.68 -3.39 -20.70
CA ALA A 285 7.64 -2.88 -19.32
C ALA A 285 7.12 -3.93 -18.34
N VAL A 286 6.07 -4.67 -18.72
CA VAL A 286 5.47 -5.73 -17.92
C VAL A 286 6.45 -6.87 -17.66
N LEU A 287 7.16 -7.33 -18.69
CA LEU A 287 8.14 -8.42 -18.57
C LEU A 287 9.35 -8.03 -17.71
N ALA A 288 9.66 -6.74 -17.62
CA ALA A 288 10.77 -6.22 -16.82
C ALA A 288 10.35 -5.75 -15.41
N SER A 289 9.07 -5.86 -15.05
CA SER A 289 8.51 -5.35 -13.79
C SER A 289 8.27 -6.44 -12.74
N ASP A 290 8.27 -6.08 -11.47
CA ASP A 290 7.91 -6.98 -10.36
C ASP A 290 6.40 -7.24 -10.32
N TYR A 291 5.59 -6.22 -10.63
CA TYR A 291 4.14 -6.31 -10.68
C TYR A 291 3.59 -5.81 -12.01
N SER A 292 2.63 -6.55 -12.56
CA SER A 292 1.88 -6.14 -13.75
C SER A 292 0.47 -5.69 -13.37
N LEU A 293 0.08 -4.48 -13.79
CA LEU A 293 -1.26 -3.93 -13.60
C LEU A 293 -1.93 -3.66 -14.95
N GLY A 294 -3.25 -3.81 -15.03
CA GLY A 294 -3.99 -3.44 -16.25
C GLY A 294 -4.18 -1.93 -16.43
N GLN A 295 -4.32 -1.19 -15.33
CA GLN A 295 -4.59 0.25 -15.33
C GLN A 295 -3.94 0.90 -14.10
N PHE A 296 -3.63 2.20 -14.20
CA PHE A 296 -3.00 2.95 -13.12
C PHE A 296 -3.83 2.96 -11.82
N ARG A 297 -5.16 3.01 -11.92
CA ARG A 297 -6.07 3.02 -10.74
C ARG A 297 -5.88 1.85 -9.80
N PHE A 298 -5.34 0.71 -10.24
CA PHE A 298 -5.13 -0.44 -9.36
C PHE A 298 -3.92 -0.27 -8.44
N LEU A 299 -3.07 0.72 -8.70
CA LEU A 299 -1.92 1.05 -7.86
C LEU A 299 -2.36 1.45 -6.44
N GLU A 300 -3.48 2.16 -6.30
CA GLU A 300 -4.01 2.52 -4.97
C GLU A 300 -4.29 1.27 -4.11
N ARG A 301 -4.86 0.23 -4.72
CA ARG A 301 -5.22 -1.00 -4.02
C ARG A 301 -3.99 -1.85 -3.76
N LEU A 302 -3.09 -1.94 -4.74
CA LEU A 302 -1.82 -2.63 -4.58
C LEU A 302 -1.03 -2.07 -3.39
N LEU A 303 -0.90 -0.74 -3.28
CA LEU A 303 -0.11 -0.13 -2.21
C LEU A 303 -0.88 -0.04 -0.89
N LEU A 304 -2.03 0.64 -0.88
CA LEU A 304 -2.72 0.99 0.37
C LEU A 304 -3.39 -0.21 1.05
N VAL A 305 -3.69 -1.27 0.30
CA VAL A 305 -4.25 -2.52 0.85
C VAL A 305 -3.15 -3.58 0.93
N HIS A 306 -2.65 -4.06 -0.21
CA HIS A 306 -1.76 -5.22 -0.22
C HIS A 306 -0.37 -4.89 0.33
N GLY A 307 0.22 -3.75 -0.03
CA GLY A 307 1.51 -3.30 0.48
C GLY A 307 1.49 -3.11 2.00
N ARG A 308 0.46 -2.42 2.50
CA ARG A 308 0.27 -2.24 3.95
C ARG A 308 0.09 -3.56 4.69
N TRP A 309 -0.80 -4.43 4.23
CA TRP A 309 -1.03 -5.73 4.86
C TRP A 309 0.23 -6.59 4.83
N SER A 310 0.93 -6.64 3.70
CA SER A 310 2.19 -7.38 3.57
C SER A 310 3.23 -6.89 4.57
N TYR A 311 3.43 -5.57 4.68
CA TYR A 311 4.38 -4.97 5.62
C TYR A 311 4.02 -5.27 7.09
N LEU A 312 2.74 -5.19 7.46
CA LEU A 312 2.29 -5.52 8.81
C LEU A 312 2.49 -7.00 9.14
N ARG A 313 2.12 -7.88 8.21
CA ARG A 313 2.24 -9.34 8.37
C ARG A 313 3.68 -9.77 8.52
N ILE A 314 4.58 -9.30 7.64
CA ILE A 314 6.00 -9.66 7.72
C ILE A 314 6.65 -9.11 8.99
N SER A 315 6.26 -7.92 9.43
CA SER A 315 6.76 -7.32 10.68
C SER A 315 6.39 -8.17 11.90
N LYS A 316 5.13 -8.63 11.99
CA LYS A 316 4.68 -9.54 13.05
C LYS A 316 5.37 -10.90 12.97
N PHE A 317 5.46 -11.45 11.77
CA PHE A 317 6.16 -12.71 11.53
C PHE A 317 7.61 -12.66 12.01
N LEU A 318 8.37 -11.62 11.63
CA LEU A 318 9.77 -11.46 12.02
C LEU A 318 9.91 -11.29 13.53
N ARG A 319 9.07 -10.45 14.14
CA ARG A 319 9.07 -10.22 15.59
C ARG A 319 8.89 -11.53 16.36
N TYR A 320 7.88 -12.31 15.97
CA TYR A 320 7.60 -13.61 16.54
C TYR A 320 8.71 -14.62 16.26
N PHE A 321 9.24 -14.63 15.04
CA PHE A 321 10.32 -15.53 14.63
C PHE A 321 11.57 -15.32 15.47
N PHE A 322 11.98 -14.07 15.72
CA PHE A 322 13.12 -13.82 16.62
C PHE A 322 12.81 -14.23 18.04
N TYR A 323 11.68 -13.75 18.59
CA TYR A 323 11.23 -14.08 19.94
C TYR A 323 11.29 -15.60 20.22
N LYS A 324 10.63 -16.42 19.40
CA LYS A 324 10.52 -17.86 19.63
C LYS A 324 11.85 -18.60 19.52
N ASN A 325 12.75 -18.13 18.66
CA ASN A 325 14.06 -18.76 18.45
C ASN A 325 15.02 -18.40 19.59
N PHE A 326 14.99 -17.16 20.08
CA PHE A 326 15.74 -16.79 21.28
C PHE A 326 15.20 -17.52 22.51
N ALA A 327 13.88 -17.60 22.67
CA ALA A 327 13.27 -18.35 23.77
C ALA A 327 13.73 -19.82 23.78
N PHE A 328 13.70 -20.48 22.61
CA PHE A 328 14.11 -21.87 22.47
C PHE A 328 15.61 -22.10 22.73
N THR A 329 16.47 -21.31 22.10
CA THR A 329 17.93 -21.51 22.17
C THR A 329 18.50 -21.17 23.54
N LEU A 330 18.00 -20.14 24.21
CA LEU A 330 18.50 -19.74 25.52
C LEU A 330 18.19 -20.73 26.64
N CYS A 331 17.17 -21.59 26.51
CA CYS A 331 16.99 -22.69 27.47
C CYS A 331 18.18 -23.65 27.51
N HIS A 332 18.88 -23.87 26.38
CA HIS A 332 20.14 -24.62 26.38
C HIS A 332 21.26 -23.85 27.09
N PHE A 333 21.32 -22.54 26.90
CA PHE A 333 22.29 -21.68 27.56
C PHE A 333 22.12 -21.70 29.09
N TRP A 334 20.88 -21.63 29.58
CA TRP A 334 20.59 -21.73 31.03
C TRP A 334 21.01 -23.08 31.61
N LEU A 335 20.80 -24.19 30.88
CA LEU A 335 21.28 -25.51 31.29
C LEU A 335 22.81 -25.56 31.43
N GLY A 336 23.54 -24.83 30.58
CA GLY A 336 25.00 -24.79 30.60
C GLY A 336 25.60 -24.40 31.95
N PHE A 337 24.95 -23.52 32.72
CA PHE A 337 25.38 -23.16 34.07
C PHE A 337 25.31 -24.33 35.06
N PHE A 338 24.36 -25.24 34.89
CA PHE A 338 24.18 -26.41 35.75
C PHE A 338 25.01 -27.61 35.28
N SER A 339 25.34 -27.68 33.98
CA SER A 339 26.10 -28.79 33.39
C SER A 339 27.60 -28.53 33.27
N GLY A 340 28.11 -27.39 33.78
CA GLY A 340 29.51 -26.98 33.66
C GLY A 340 29.93 -26.68 32.22
N PHE A 341 29.00 -26.19 31.39
CA PHE A 341 29.19 -25.93 29.96
C PHE A 341 29.68 -27.14 29.14
N SER A 342 29.33 -28.35 29.57
CA SER A 342 29.63 -29.62 28.89
C SER A 342 28.91 -29.85 27.54
N ALA A 343 28.19 -28.86 27.02
CA ALA A 343 27.36 -28.92 25.81
C ALA A 343 26.24 -29.99 25.84
N GLN A 344 25.80 -30.41 27.02
CA GLN A 344 24.63 -31.29 27.19
C GLN A 344 23.37 -30.61 26.63
N THR A 345 22.63 -31.30 25.75
CA THR A 345 21.37 -30.77 25.21
C THR A 345 20.24 -30.94 26.22
N LEU A 346 19.41 -29.90 26.36
CA LEU A 346 18.21 -29.94 27.19
C LEU A 346 17.09 -30.75 26.54
N TYR A 347 16.93 -30.60 25.23
CA TYR A 347 15.88 -31.25 24.47
C TYR A 347 16.36 -32.53 23.79
N ASP A 348 15.39 -33.38 23.45
CA ASP A 348 15.60 -34.51 22.55
C ASP A 348 16.01 -34.02 21.14
N PRO A 349 16.99 -34.66 20.48
CA PRO A 349 17.45 -34.26 19.16
C PRO A 349 16.35 -34.20 18.08
N PHE A 350 15.35 -35.09 18.13
CA PHE A 350 14.22 -35.00 17.20
C PHE A 350 13.36 -33.78 17.49
N PHE A 351 13.17 -33.41 18.76
CA PHE A 351 12.49 -32.16 19.10
C PHE A 351 13.25 -30.93 18.57
N ILE A 352 14.58 -30.89 18.72
CA ILE A 352 15.41 -29.80 18.19
C ILE A 352 15.21 -29.64 16.68
N ALA A 353 15.20 -30.76 15.94
CA ALA A 353 14.99 -30.75 14.49
C ALA A 353 13.57 -30.35 14.09
N THR A 354 12.56 -30.73 14.88
CA THR A 354 11.14 -30.57 14.53
C THR A 354 10.48 -29.29 15.07
N TYR A 355 11.05 -28.67 16.10
CA TYR A 355 10.49 -27.48 16.78
C TYR A 355 10.17 -26.34 15.81
N ASN A 356 11.12 -25.99 14.96
CA ASN A 356 10.96 -24.90 14.01
C ASN A 356 10.11 -25.27 12.80
N VAL A 357 10.00 -26.56 12.46
CA VAL A 357 9.36 -27.01 11.22
C VAL A 357 7.91 -27.45 11.42
N PHE A 358 7.59 -28.16 12.49
CA PHE A 358 6.26 -28.73 12.72
C PHE A 358 5.47 -28.00 13.81
N PHE A 359 6.13 -27.59 14.90
CA PHE A 359 5.39 -27.13 16.10
C PHE A 359 5.15 -25.63 16.18
N THR A 360 5.96 -24.82 15.49
CA THR A 360 5.92 -23.34 15.63
C THR A 360 5.90 -22.54 14.32
N SER A 361 6.09 -23.17 13.15
CA SER A 361 6.11 -22.46 11.85
C SER A 361 4.72 -22.27 11.23
N LEU A 362 3.86 -23.29 11.27
CA LEU A 362 2.57 -23.24 10.59
C LEU A 362 1.65 -22.14 11.13
N PRO A 363 1.49 -21.96 12.46
CA PRO A 363 0.64 -20.90 13.00
C PRO A 363 1.15 -19.50 12.67
N VAL A 364 2.46 -19.27 12.70
CA VAL A 364 3.03 -17.96 12.32
C VAL A 364 2.96 -17.73 10.80
N LEU A 365 3.06 -18.78 9.98
CA LEU A 365 2.88 -18.66 8.53
C LEU A 365 1.44 -18.27 8.19
N VAL A 366 0.44 -18.91 8.81
CA VAL A 366 -0.96 -18.56 8.62
C VAL A 366 -1.23 -17.11 9.06
N LEU A 367 -0.64 -16.67 10.18
CA LEU A 367 -0.68 -15.26 10.59
C LEU A 367 -0.04 -14.36 9.53
N GLY A 368 1.16 -14.71 9.06
CA GLY A 368 1.92 -13.96 8.06
C GLY A 368 1.26 -13.86 6.68
N VAL A 369 0.27 -14.71 6.38
CA VAL A 369 -0.45 -14.69 5.09
C VAL A 369 -1.87 -14.15 5.23
N PHE A 370 -2.61 -14.57 6.24
CA PHE A 370 -4.05 -14.34 6.33
C PHE A 370 -4.47 -13.28 7.35
N ASP A 371 -3.57 -12.82 8.23
CA ASP A 371 -3.93 -11.81 9.23
C ASP A 371 -4.30 -10.48 8.56
N GLN A 372 -5.34 -9.84 9.07
CA GLN A 372 -5.84 -8.57 8.55
C GLN A 372 -6.14 -7.65 9.72
N ASP A 373 -5.53 -6.47 9.72
CA ASP A 373 -5.77 -5.47 10.75
C ASP A 373 -7.07 -4.70 10.52
N ILE A 374 -7.33 -4.32 9.28
CA ILE A 374 -8.45 -3.51 8.81
C ILE A 374 -8.87 -4.05 7.44
N SER A 375 -10.15 -3.95 7.09
CA SER A 375 -10.66 -4.37 5.78
C SER A 375 -10.14 -3.50 4.62
N ALA A 376 -10.13 -4.06 3.41
CA ALA A 376 -9.62 -3.39 2.21
C ALA A 376 -10.29 -2.03 1.95
N ASP A 377 -11.63 -1.98 2.03
CA ASP A 377 -12.40 -0.76 1.75
C ASP A 377 -12.09 0.35 2.77
N HIS A 378 -11.93 -0.04 4.04
CA HIS A 378 -11.56 0.91 5.08
C HIS A 378 -10.12 1.41 4.92
N SER A 379 -9.19 0.56 4.47
CA SER A 379 -7.82 1.00 4.15
C SER A 379 -7.80 2.02 3.01
N LEU A 380 -8.60 1.81 1.95
CA LEU A 380 -8.76 2.77 0.84
C LEU A 380 -9.44 4.07 1.28
N SER A 381 -10.43 4.00 2.17
CA SER A 381 -11.12 5.19 2.69
C SER A 381 -10.26 6.06 3.60
N LYS A 382 -9.19 5.50 4.19
CA LYS A 382 -8.29 6.19 5.11
C LYS A 382 -6.82 5.99 4.71
N PRO A 383 -6.36 6.65 3.62
CA PRO A 383 -5.00 6.46 3.10
C PRO A 383 -3.89 6.81 4.10
N HIS A 384 -4.14 7.74 5.04
CA HIS A 384 -3.19 8.13 6.09
C HIS A 384 -2.73 6.98 7.00
N LEU A 385 -3.42 5.84 6.99
CA LEU A 385 -2.99 4.65 7.74
C LEU A 385 -1.78 3.95 7.10
N TYR A 386 -1.34 4.37 5.92
CA TYR A 386 -0.10 3.91 5.27
C TYR A 386 1.16 4.55 5.87
N THR A 387 1.06 5.77 6.42
CA THR A 387 2.20 6.55 6.93
C THR A 387 3.05 5.83 7.99
N PRO A 388 2.49 5.09 8.97
CA PRO A 388 3.30 4.33 9.93
C PRO A 388 4.26 3.32 9.27
N GLY A 389 3.87 2.76 8.11
CA GLY A 389 4.73 1.88 7.34
C GLY A 389 5.93 2.59 6.70
N GLN A 390 5.76 3.86 6.31
CA GLN A 390 6.83 4.68 5.73
C GLN A 390 7.86 5.20 6.76
N ASN A 391 7.50 5.11 8.04
CA ASN A 391 8.31 5.56 9.18
C ASN A 391 8.97 4.39 9.92
N ASP A 392 8.90 3.17 9.38
CA ASP A 392 9.45 1.95 9.99
C ASP A 392 8.97 1.70 11.44
N GLU A 393 7.71 2.03 11.73
CA GLU A 393 7.15 1.93 13.08
C GLU A 393 6.92 0.48 13.52
N PHE A 394 6.62 -0.44 12.60
CA PHE A 394 6.28 -1.83 12.93
C PHE A 394 7.49 -2.75 13.06
N PHE A 395 8.58 -2.47 12.35
CA PHE A 395 9.80 -3.25 12.45
C PHE A 395 11.03 -2.34 12.32
N ASN A 396 11.74 -2.18 13.42
CA ASN A 396 12.97 -1.40 13.51
C ASN A 396 13.93 -2.04 14.53
N LYS A 397 15.13 -1.47 14.67
CA LYS A 397 16.16 -1.98 15.59
C LYS A 397 15.69 -2.05 17.04
N LYS A 398 14.81 -1.13 17.48
CA LYS A 398 14.25 -1.12 18.83
C LYS A 398 13.28 -2.29 19.04
N VAL A 399 12.36 -2.52 18.08
CA VAL A 399 11.42 -3.65 18.12
C VAL A 399 12.16 -4.99 18.09
N PHE A 400 13.24 -5.07 17.30
CA PHE A 400 14.13 -6.24 17.31
C PHE A 400 14.73 -6.48 18.71
N ALA A 401 15.33 -5.45 19.33
CA ALA A 401 15.90 -5.57 20.68
C ALA A 401 14.84 -5.96 21.72
N GLU A 402 13.63 -5.40 21.64
CA GLU A 402 12.50 -5.80 22.49
C GLU A 402 12.16 -7.29 22.34
N SER A 403 12.17 -7.80 21.10
CA SER A 403 11.90 -9.22 20.82
C SER A 403 12.96 -10.15 21.40
N VAL A 404 14.23 -9.74 21.37
CA VAL A 404 15.35 -10.47 21.98
C VAL A 404 15.20 -10.51 23.50
N ILE A 405 14.97 -9.36 24.13
CA ILE A 405 14.77 -9.26 25.59
C ILE A 405 13.56 -10.09 26.02
N HIS A 406 12.46 -10.03 25.26
CA HIS A 406 11.27 -10.82 25.52
C HIS A 406 11.54 -12.32 25.43
N GLY A 407 12.34 -12.75 24.45
CA GLY A 407 12.81 -14.14 24.33
C GLY A 407 13.71 -14.58 25.49
N ILE A 408 14.62 -13.71 25.94
CA ILE A 408 15.47 -13.94 27.12
C ILE A 408 14.61 -14.16 28.37
N LEU A 409 13.68 -13.24 28.65
CA LEU A 409 12.81 -13.32 29.82
C LEU A 409 11.93 -14.57 29.78
N THR A 410 11.37 -14.90 28.62
CA THR A 410 10.52 -16.08 28.44
C THR A 410 11.33 -17.36 28.65
N SER A 411 12.51 -17.49 28.05
CA SER A 411 13.38 -18.66 28.26
C SER A 411 13.78 -18.85 29.72
N CYS A 412 14.07 -17.74 30.41
CA CYS A 412 14.46 -17.71 31.81
C CYS A 412 13.30 -18.25 32.69
N VAL A 413 12.10 -17.69 32.55
CA VAL A 413 10.93 -18.14 33.32
C VAL A 413 10.60 -19.59 33.02
N ILE A 414 10.53 -20.00 31.76
CA ILE A 414 10.21 -21.40 31.41
C ILE A 414 11.23 -22.34 32.03
N PHE A 415 12.53 -22.03 31.93
CA PHE A 415 13.59 -22.88 32.46
C PHE A 415 13.54 -22.97 34.00
N PHE A 416 13.60 -21.83 34.70
CA PHE A 416 13.72 -21.82 36.15
C PHE A 416 12.44 -22.25 36.87
N VAL A 417 11.26 -21.89 36.37
CA VAL A 417 9.99 -22.35 36.96
C VAL A 417 9.86 -23.87 36.81
N SER A 418 10.20 -24.41 35.63
CA SER A 418 10.20 -25.86 35.42
C SER A 418 11.24 -26.58 36.28
N TYR A 419 12.43 -25.99 36.45
CA TYR A 419 13.52 -26.56 37.25
C TYR A 419 13.12 -26.65 38.73
N LEU A 420 12.60 -25.54 39.28
CA LEU A 420 12.15 -25.48 40.67
C LEU A 420 10.98 -26.44 40.92
N SER A 421 10.01 -26.51 40.01
CA SER A 421 8.87 -27.44 40.12
C SER A 421 9.30 -28.91 40.10
N ILE A 422 10.22 -29.30 39.21
CA ILE A 422 10.57 -30.70 38.99
C ILE A 422 11.60 -31.23 39.99
N SER A 423 12.46 -30.36 40.54
CA SER A 423 13.51 -30.74 41.49
C SER A 423 13.01 -31.57 42.69
N ASN A 424 11.80 -31.29 43.18
CA ASN A 424 11.19 -31.99 44.32
C ASN A 424 9.97 -32.84 43.92
N ALA A 425 9.78 -33.08 42.61
CA ALA A 425 8.59 -33.75 42.09
C ALA A 425 8.70 -35.28 42.18
N THR A 426 7.62 -35.91 42.64
CA THR A 426 7.48 -37.36 42.72
C THR A 426 6.34 -37.84 41.81
N ARG A 427 6.55 -38.96 41.13
CA ARG A 427 5.53 -39.62 40.31
C ARG A 427 4.49 -40.30 41.22
N PRO A 428 3.27 -40.60 40.71
CA PRO A 428 2.28 -41.40 41.43
C PRO A 428 2.83 -42.76 41.91
N ASP A 429 3.82 -43.32 41.20
CA ASP A 429 4.49 -44.58 41.51
C ASP A 429 5.60 -44.45 42.58
N GLY A 430 5.79 -43.26 43.18
CA GLY A 430 6.81 -43.00 44.21
C GLY A 430 8.24 -42.75 43.68
N MET A 431 8.47 -42.87 42.37
CA MET A 431 9.76 -42.57 41.74
C MET A 431 9.98 -41.06 41.56
N ALA A 432 11.23 -40.61 41.69
CA ALA A 432 11.59 -39.22 41.43
C ALA A 432 11.37 -38.83 39.95
N LEU A 433 10.82 -37.64 39.71
CA LEU A 433 10.63 -37.06 38.37
C LEU A 433 11.80 -36.13 37.96
N ALA A 434 12.82 -36.02 38.83
CA ALA A 434 13.96 -35.12 38.66
C ALA A 434 15.03 -35.65 37.67
N ASP A 435 14.62 -36.33 36.61
CA ASP A 435 15.48 -36.76 35.52
C ASP A 435 15.54 -35.73 34.38
N LEU A 436 16.68 -35.67 33.69
CA LEU A 436 16.90 -34.70 32.60
C LEU A 436 15.88 -34.89 31.47
N GLN A 437 15.46 -36.13 31.17
CA GLN A 437 14.49 -36.39 30.11
C GLN A 437 13.11 -35.83 30.45
N SER A 438 12.61 -36.07 31.66
CA SER A 438 11.33 -35.53 32.13
C SER A 438 11.36 -34.00 32.25
N PHE A 439 12.49 -33.43 32.69
CA PHE A 439 12.70 -31.99 32.69
C PHE A 439 12.70 -31.40 31.27
N GLY A 440 13.47 -31.98 30.35
CA GLY A 440 13.54 -31.56 28.96
C GLY A 440 12.19 -31.62 28.25
N PHE A 441 11.41 -32.69 28.45
CA PHE A 441 10.06 -32.82 27.90
C PHE A 441 9.08 -31.77 28.47
N THR A 442 9.19 -31.47 29.78
CA THR A 442 8.35 -30.46 30.42
C THR A 442 8.64 -29.07 29.86
N VAL A 443 9.91 -28.68 29.81
CA VAL A 443 10.33 -27.39 29.22
C VAL A 443 9.91 -27.30 27.75
N ALA A 444 10.11 -28.36 26.97
CA ALA A 444 9.73 -28.41 25.54
C ALA A 444 8.22 -28.20 25.34
N THR A 445 7.39 -28.86 26.14
CA THR A 445 5.93 -28.78 26.02
C THR A 445 5.40 -27.42 26.45
N ILE A 446 5.92 -26.87 27.57
CA ILE A 446 5.57 -25.52 28.00
C ILE A 446 6.00 -24.49 26.95
N MET A 447 7.21 -24.62 26.39
CA MET A 447 7.70 -23.74 25.32
C MET A 447 6.76 -23.71 24.11
N VAL A 448 6.38 -24.88 23.58
CA VAL A 448 5.48 -24.96 22.41
C VAL A 448 4.13 -24.33 22.71
N ILE A 449 3.55 -24.57 23.89
CA ILE A 449 2.26 -24.01 24.26
C ILE A 449 2.34 -22.49 24.42
N ILE A 450 3.31 -21.97 25.17
CA ILE A 450 3.48 -20.53 25.42
C ILE A 450 3.68 -19.78 24.10
N VAL A 451 4.62 -20.24 23.29
CA VAL A 451 4.97 -19.61 22.01
C VAL A 451 3.76 -19.62 21.05
N ASN A 452 2.95 -20.68 21.02
CA ASN A 452 1.74 -20.71 20.20
C ASN A 452 0.60 -19.84 20.76
N LEU A 453 0.38 -19.85 22.08
CA LEU A 453 -0.63 -19.01 22.71
C LEU A 453 -0.30 -17.51 22.57
N GLU A 454 0.97 -17.16 22.65
CA GLU A 454 1.40 -15.78 22.42
C GLU A 454 1.18 -15.33 20.97
N ASN A 455 1.47 -16.20 19.99
CA ASN A 455 1.10 -15.95 18.59
C ASN A 455 -0.41 -15.70 18.43
N ALA A 456 -1.21 -16.43 19.21
CA ALA A 456 -2.67 -16.31 19.22
C ALA A 456 -3.12 -14.95 19.77
N LEU A 457 -2.48 -14.46 20.84
CA LEU A 457 -2.76 -13.13 21.41
C LEU A 457 -2.44 -11.98 20.44
N GLU A 458 -1.47 -12.17 19.55
CA GLU A 458 -1.06 -11.15 18.57
C GLU A 458 -1.90 -11.13 17.29
N THR A 459 -2.69 -12.19 17.08
CA THR A 459 -3.55 -12.35 15.91
C THR A 459 -4.81 -11.51 16.06
N TRP A 460 -5.12 -10.72 15.03
CA TRP A 460 -6.31 -9.86 15.04
C TRP A 460 -7.46 -10.52 14.28
N TYR A 461 -7.14 -11.16 13.16
CA TYR A 461 -8.14 -11.80 12.31
C TYR A 461 -8.15 -13.32 12.50
N TRP A 462 -9.06 -13.78 13.36
CA TRP A 462 -9.24 -15.19 13.67
C TRP A 462 -10.03 -15.89 12.58
N THR A 463 -9.32 -16.61 11.70
CA THR A 463 -9.92 -17.45 10.66
C THR A 463 -10.12 -18.89 11.15
N SER A 464 -11.08 -19.60 10.57
CA SER A 464 -11.25 -21.04 10.85
C SER A 464 -9.99 -21.85 10.54
N LEU A 465 -9.26 -21.47 9.49
CA LEU A 465 -7.96 -22.06 9.15
C LEU A 465 -6.93 -21.82 10.27
N TYR A 466 -6.85 -20.60 10.80
CA TYR A 466 -5.95 -20.27 11.90
C TYR A 466 -6.27 -21.08 13.15
N HIS A 467 -7.54 -21.22 13.53
CA HIS A 467 -7.93 -22.09 14.64
C HIS A 467 -7.52 -23.55 14.42
N PHE A 468 -7.80 -24.09 13.24
CA PHE A 468 -7.42 -25.46 12.89
C PHE A 468 -5.91 -25.68 12.99
N VAL A 469 -5.12 -24.75 12.46
CA VAL A 469 -3.66 -24.85 12.49
C VAL A 469 -3.10 -24.65 13.90
N LEU A 470 -3.58 -23.67 14.66
CA LEU A 470 -3.12 -23.39 16.02
C LEU A 470 -3.39 -24.55 16.98
N TRP A 471 -4.62 -25.06 17.01
CA TRP A 471 -4.95 -26.20 17.87
C TRP A 471 -4.36 -27.50 17.33
N GLY A 472 -4.30 -27.64 16.00
CA GLY A 472 -3.69 -28.75 15.31
C GLY A 472 -2.20 -28.89 15.62
N THR A 473 -1.42 -27.80 15.70
CA THR A 473 0.01 -27.88 16.05
C THR A 473 0.23 -28.30 17.50
N ILE A 474 -0.58 -27.79 18.43
CA ILE A 474 -0.52 -28.19 19.85
C ILE A 474 -0.86 -29.67 19.98
N LEU A 475 -1.94 -30.14 19.33
CA LEU A 475 -2.31 -31.56 19.32
C LEU A 475 -1.22 -32.43 18.70
N THR A 476 -0.65 -32.00 17.57
CA THR A 476 0.41 -32.71 16.86
C THR A 476 1.66 -32.84 17.72
N HIS A 477 2.01 -31.83 18.53
CA HIS A 477 3.12 -31.91 19.50
C HIS A 477 2.92 -33.05 20.50
N PHE A 478 1.73 -33.17 21.08
CA PHE A 478 1.43 -34.27 22.01
C PHE A 478 1.43 -35.62 21.34
N LEU A 479 0.78 -35.75 20.17
CA LEU A 479 0.75 -37.01 19.41
C LEU A 479 2.16 -37.44 18.97
N PHE A 480 2.98 -36.49 18.54
CA PHE A 480 4.36 -36.75 18.13
C PHE A 480 5.20 -37.28 19.29
N HIS A 481 5.20 -36.62 20.45
CA HIS A 481 5.96 -37.10 21.61
C HIS A 481 5.41 -38.41 22.17
N PHE A 482 4.09 -38.60 22.17
CA PHE A 482 3.49 -39.86 22.60
C PHE A 482 3.92 -41.03 21.70
N ALA A 483 3.98 -40.81 20.37
CA ALA A 483 4.48 -41.79 19.43
C ALA A 483 6.00 -42.01 19.60
N LEU A 484 6.78 -40.93 19.63
CA LEU A 484 8.24 -40.94 19.70
C LEU A 484 8.76 -41.63 20.97
N TYR A 485 8.14 -41.33 22.12
CA TYR A 485 8.52 -41.89 23.42
C TYR A 485 7.80 -43.20 23.74
N SER A 486 7.10 -43.79 22.76
CA SER A 486 6.44 -45.08 22.90
C SER A 486 7.43 -46.24 22.98
N THR A 487 6.99 -47.34 23.59
CA THR A 487 7.76 -48.59 23.66
C THR A 487 8.01 -49.21 22.28
N ILE A 488 7.21 -48.86 21.27
CA ILE A 488 7.35 -49.34 19.90
C ILE A 488 8.61 -48.76 19.27
N ILE A 489 8.77 -47.43 19.33
CA ILE A 489 9.93 -46.75 18.75
C ILE A 489 11.20 -47.07 19.55
N GLY A 490 11.10 -47.18 20.89
CA GLY A 490 12.21 -47.64 21.73
C GLY A 490 12.71 -49.06 21.38
N LYS A 491 11.84 -49.94 20.89
CA LYS A 491 12.21 -51.30 20.41
C LYS A 491 12.85 -51.27 19.01
N ILE A 492 12.49 -50.31 18.17
CA ILE A 492 13.05 -50.13 16.82
C ILE A 492 14.47 -49.56 16.89
N PHE A 493 14.70 -48.54 17.72
CA PHE A 493 15.98 -47.82 17.85
C PHE A 493 16.88 -48.36 18.99
N LYS A 494 16.95 -49.69 19.17
CA LYS A 494 17.63 -50.34 20.32
C LYS A 494 18.98 -49.68 20.72
N ARG A 495 19.10 -49.45 22.05
CA ARG A 495 20.29 -49.10 22.86
C ARG A 495 20.68 -47.62 23.01
N SER A 496 20.08 -46.67 22.28
CA SER A 496 20.39 -45.22 22.43
C SER A 496 19.19 -44.32 22.80
N TYR A 497 17.97 -44.85 22.90
CA TYR A 497 16.78 -44.03 23.16
C TYR A 497 16.37 -44.06 24.64
N THR A 498 16.72 -43.02 25.40
CA THR A 498 16.49 -42.92 26.85
C THR A 498 15.17 -42.25 27.24
N TYR A 499 14.33 -41.88 26.27
CA TYR A 499 13.06 -41.18 26.50
C TYR A 499 11.82 -42.08 26.62
N VAL A 500 11.99 -43.41 26.65
CA VAL A 500 10.86 -44.35 26.65
C VAL A 500 9.99 -44.17 27.89
N GLY A 501 8.69 -43.95 27.69
CA GLY A 501 7.71 -43.82 28.77
C GLY A 501 7.70 -42.47 29.51
N VAL A 502 8.51 -41.49 29.08
CA VAL A 502 8.56 -40.15 29.70
C VAL A 502 7.24 -39.40 29.53
N THR A 503 6.60 -39.46 28.35
CA THR A 503 5.34 -38.76 28.09
C THR A 503 4.22 -39.15 29.06
N PRO A 504 3.83 -40.44 29.20
CA PRO A 504 2.80 -40.82 30.17
C PRO A 504 3.24 -40.57 31.63
N ALA A 505 4.52 -40.70 31.95
CA ALA A 505 5.04 -40.44 33.30
C ALA A 505 4.90 -38.96 33.71
N VAL A 506 5.18 -38.02 32.81
CA VAL A 506 5.08 -36.57 33.10
C VAL A 506 3.61 -36.12 33.08
N LEU A 507 2.85 -36.50 32.04
CA LEU A 507 1.46 -36.03 31.87
C LEU A 507 0.48 -36.58 32.92
N SER A 508 0.80 -37.71 33.54
CA SER A 508 0.01 -38.26 34.66
C SER A 508 0.22 -37.50 35.97
N THR A 509 1.29 -36.71 36.09
CA THR A 509 1.56 -35.94 37.31
C THR A 509 0.75 -34.65 37.33
N SER A 510 0.13 -34.33 38.47
CA SER A 510 -0.54 -33.03 38.65
C SER A 510 0.45 -31.87 38.64
N ASN A 511 1.70 -32.10 39.07
CA ASN A 511 2.75 -31.08 39.11
C ASN A 511 3.00 -30.48 37.72
N PHE A 512 3.08 -31.31 36.67
CA PHE A 512 3.23 -30.82 35.30
C PHE A 512 2.14 -29.81 34.91
N TRP A 513 0.87 -30.12 35.17
CA TRP A 513 -0.25 -29.25 34.80
C TRP A 513 -0.27 -27.94 35.59
N PHE A 514 0.07 -27.99 36.89
CA PHE A 514 0.21 -26.77 37.69
C PHE A 514 1.38 -25.90 37.22
N THR A 515 2.50 -26.50 36.85
CA THR A 515 3.66 -25.79 36.31
C THR A 515 3.34 -25.16 34.97
N LEU A 516 2.68 -25.89 34.07
CA LEU A 516 2.20 -25.34 32.80
C LEU A 516 1.27 -24.14 33.03
N LEU A 517 0.29 -24.27 33.92
CA LEU A 517 -0.65 -23.20 34.25
C LEU A 517 0.08 -21.99 34.85
N LEU A 518 0.96 -22.22 35.83
CA LEU A 518 1.74 -21.17 36.49
C LEU A 518 2.61 -20.42 35.48
N THR A 519 3.34 -21.12 34.62
CA THR A 519 4.17 -20.50 33.58
C THR A 519 3.32 -19.73 32.56
N CYS A 520 2.15 -20.26 32.18
CA CYS A 520 1.20 -19.54 31.33
C CYS A 520 0.73 -18.23 31.96
N VAL A 521 0.38 -18.24 33.25
CA VAL A 521 -0.04 -17.03 33.96
C VAL A 521 1.11 -16.03 34.04
N ILE A 522 2.32 -16.45 34.43
CA ILE A 522 3.47 -15.55 34.57
C ILE A 522 3.85 -14.88 33.24
N LEU A 523 3.79 -15.61 32.12
CA LEU A 523 4.23 -15.09 30.82
C LEU A 523 3.14 -14.40 30.01
N LEU A 524 1.92 -14.94 29.98
CA LEU A 524 0.86 -14.42 29.14
C LEU A 524 0.11 -13.24 29.80
N LEU A 525 -0.01 -13.23 31.13
CA LEU A 525 -0.74 -12.17 31.83
C LEU A 525 -0.10 -10.78 31.65
N PRO A 526 1.24 -10.60 31.75
CA PRO A 526 1.87 -9.30 31.48
C PRO A 526 1.69 -8.85 30.04
N VAL A 527 1.80 -9.76 29.07
CA VAL A 527 1.62 -9.46 27.64
C VAL A 527 0.19 -8.99 27.38
N PHE A 528 -0.79 -9.75 27.85
CA PHE A 528 -2.20 -9.39 27.75
C PHE A 528 -2.52 -8.05 28.43
N SER A 529 -2.00 -7.85 29.64
CA SER A 529 -2.19 -6.61 30.40
C SER A 529 -1.61 -5.42 29.65
N ARG A 530 -0.37 -5.52 29.15
CA ARG A 530 0.29 -4.47 28.38
C ARG A 530 -0.53 -4.07 27.15
N GLU A 531 -1.01 -5.04 26.38
CA GLU A 531 -1.82 -4.77 25.19
C GLU A 531 -3.17 -4.15 25.57
N PHE A 532 -3.83 -4.65 26.62
CA PHE A 532 -5.08 -4.08 27.13
C PHE A 532 -4.92 -2.62 27.57
N PHE A 533 -3.89 -2.31 28.38
CA PHE A 533 -3.59 -0.95 28.83
C PHE A 533 -3.29 -0.03 27.64
N ARG A 534 -2.48 -0.48 26.70
CA ARG A 534 -2.15 0.29 25.49
C ARG A 534 -3.40 0.60 24.66
N MET A 535 -4.23 -0.39 24.37
CA MET A 535 -5.45 -0.20 23.58
C MET A 535 -6.44 0.74 24.27
N ARG A 536 -6.54 0.70 25.61
CA ARG A 536 -7.50 1.52 26.36
C ARG A 536 -7.04 2.97 26.55
N PHE A 537 -5.79 3.18 26.93
CA PHE A 537 -5.30 4.50 27.35
C PHE A 537 -4.50 5.23 26.26
N ILE A 538 -3.81 4.50 25.38
CA ILE A 538 -2.93 5.09 24.34
C ILE A 538 -3.24 4.43 22.98
N PRO A 539 -4.47 4.58 22.44
CA PRO A 539 -4.86 3.92 21.20
C PRO A 539 -4.14 4.53 20.00
N THR A 540 -3.53 3.68 19.18
CA THR A 540 -2.89 4.13 17.94
C THR A 540 -3.93 4.58 16.91
N LYS A 541 -3.50 5.29 15.86
CA LYS A 541 -4.38 5.67 14.74
C LYS A 541 -5.08 4.47 14.11
N ILE A 542 -4.39 3.33 14.06
CA ILE A 542 -4.92 2.06 13.56
C ILE A 542 -5.98 1.53 14.53
N ASP A 543 -5.73 1.54 15.84
CA ASP A 543 -6.70 1.07 16.83
C ASP A 543 -8.00 1.89 16.82
N ARG A 544 -7.88 3.22 16.68
CA ARG A 544 -9.05 4.10 16.49
C ARG A 544 -9.80 3.79 15.20
N ALA A 545 -9.08 3.50 14.11
CA ALA A 545 -9.71 3.14 12.84
C ALA A 545 -10.45 1.79 12.94
N ARG A 546 -9.90 0.82 13.67
CA ARG A 546 -10.52 -0.48 13.96
C ARG A 546 -11.78 -0.35 14.80
N LEU A 547 -11.73 0.41 15.90
CA LEU A 547 -12.90 0.63 16.76
C LEU A 547 -14.06 1.24 15.95
N ASN A 548 -13.77 2.26 15.15
CA ASN A 548 -14.77 2.88 14.27
C ASN A 548 -15.34 1.90 13.23
N GLN A 549 -14.52 0.99 12.69
CA GLN A 549 -14.99 -0.05 11.78
C GLN A 549 -15.96 -1.01 12.50
N LYS A 550 -15.63 -1.43 13.72
CA LYS A 550 -16.47 -2.32 14.53
C LYS A 550 -17.83 -1.69 14.83
N PHE A 551 -17.84 -0.47 15.38
CA PHE A 551 -19.09 0.27 15.67
C PHE A 551 -19.97 0.44 14.43
N ARG A 552 -19.39 0.85 13.30
CA ARG A 552 -20.16 1.01 12.05
C ARG A 552 -20.71 -0.30 11.49
N THR A 553 -20.02 -1.41 11.72
CA THR A 553 -20.49 -2.74 11.30
C THR A 553 -21.66 -3.19 12.18
N GLU A 554 -21.57 -2.97 13.48
CA GLU A 554 -22.65 -3.25 14.44
C GLU A 554 -23.89 -2.39 14.15
N GLU A 555 -23.73 -1.09 13.87
CA GLU A 555 -24.82 -0.20 13.45
C GLU A 555 -25.47 -0.66 12.16
N LYS A 556 -24.68 -1.02 11.14
CA LYS A 556 -25.21 -1.57 9.88
C LYS A 556 -25.97 -2.88 10.12
N ALA A 557 -25.43 -3.78 10.93
CA ALA A 557 -26.09 -5.04 11.26
C ALA A 557 -27.40 -4.80 12.02
N ALA A 558 -27.42 -3.88 13.00
CA ALA A 558 -28.61 -3.48 13.73
C ALA A 558 -29.66 -2.82 12.80
N PHE A 559 -29.23 -1.97 11.88
CA PHE A 559 -30.11 -1.35 10.88
C PHE A 559 -30.70 -2.37 9.91
N VAL A 560 -29.91 -3.30 9.38
CA VAL A 560 -30.39 -4.38 8.51
C VAL A 560 -31.35 -5.29 9.26
N ALA A 561 -31.04 -5.64 10.51
CA ALA A 561 -31.95 -6.41 11.36
C ALA A 561 -33.27 -5.65 11.60
N HIS A 562 -33.22 -4.33 11.80
CA HIS A 562 -34.41 -3.48 11.94
C HIS A 562 -35.24 -3.44 10.65
N ILE A 563 -34.59 -3.31 9.47
CA ILE A 563 -35.28 -3.38 8.18
C ILE A 563 -35.90 -4.77 7.96
N GLN A 564 -35.16 -5.85 8.22
CA GLN A 564 -35.67 -7.21 8.09
C GLN A 564 -36.85 -7.47 9.02
N TYR A 565 -36.80 -6.94 10.25
CA TYR A 565 -37.91 -6.97 11.19
C TYR A 565 -39.14 -6.22 10.65
N LYS A 566 -38.97 -4.98 10.14
CA LYS A 566 -40.05 -4.22 9.49
C LYS A 566 -40.60 -4.90 8.23
N LEU A 567 -39.76 -5.52 7.42
CA LEU A 567 -40.14 -6.27 6.23
C LEU A 567 -40.90 -7.56 6.60
N ARG A 568 -40.53 -8.23 7.70
CA ARG A 568 -41.27 -9.38 8.24
C ARG A 568 -42.63 -8.99 8.83
N GLN A 569 -42.76 -7.79 9.39
CA GLN A 569 -44.04 -7.28 9.91
C GLN A 569 -45.01 -6.80 8.81
N ARG A 570 -44.52 -6.47 7.62
CA ARG A 570 -45.40 -6.30 6.46
C ARG A 570 -45.99 -7.65 6.08
N LYS A 571 -47.27 -7.88 6.42
CA LYS A 571 -48.08 -8.97 5.84
C LYS A 571 -47.87 -8.93 4.32
N ARG A 572 -47.39 -10.04 3.75
CA ARG A 572 -47.26 -10.24 2.29
C ARG A 572 -48.62 -9.94 1.65
N SER A 573 -48.81 -8.73 1.12
CA SER A 573 -49.89 -8.52 0.15
C SER A 573 -49.42 -9.19 -1.14
N PHE A 574 -50.01 -10.35 -1.45
CA PHE A 574 -49.87 -11.02 -2.73
C PHE A 574 -50.47 -10.11 -3.81
N ARG A 575 -49.67 -9.19 -4.35
CA ARG A 575 -49.98 -8.48 -5.59
C ARG A 575 -48.83 -8.77 -6.54
N SER A 576 -49.04 -9.74 -7.42
CA SER A 576 -48.12 -10.08 -8.51
C SER A 576 -48.12 -8.94 -9.53
N GLY A 577 -47.23 -7.96 -9.35
CA GLY A 577 -46.94 -6.96 -10.37
C GLY A 577 -45.90 -7.51 -11.34
N TYR A 578 -46.34 -8.19 -12.40
CA TYR A 578 -45.49 -8.40 -13.57
C TYR A 578 -45.32 -7.06 -14.27
N ALA A 579 -44.09 -6.56 -14.34
CA ALA A 579 -43.72 -5.45 -15.21
C ALA A 579 -42.84 -6.02 -16.33
N TYR A 580 -43.38 -6.04 -17.54
CA TYR A 580 -42.69 -6.45 -18.75
C TYR A 580 -42.24 -5.18 -19.47
N SER A 581 -40.94 -4.93 -19.58
CA SER A 581 -40.40 -3.86 -20.42
C SER A 581 -40.14 -4.43 -21.81
N GLN A 582 -41.06 -4.19 -22.75
CA GLN A 582 -40.83 -4.47 -24.16
C GLN A 582 -40.83 -3.16 -24.94
N GLU A 583 -39.76 -2.93 -25.69
CA GLU A 583 -39.61 -1.77 -26.57
C GLU A 583 -40.65 -1.79 -27.70
N THR A 584 -41.03 -0.60 -28.14
CA THR A 584 -42.11 -0.32 -29.09
C THR A 584 -41.81 -0.90 -30.47
N GLY A 585 -42.54 -1.96 -30.85
CA GLY A 585 -42.67 -2.38 -32.24
C GLY A 585 -43.45 -3.69 -32.37
N TRP A 586 -44.44 -3.74 -33.27
CA TRP A 586 -45.28 -4.89 -33.68
C TRP A 586 -46.63 -5.14 -32.97
N GLY A 587 -46.93 -4.49 -31.83
CA GLY A 587 -48.20 -4.72 -31.11
C GLY A 587 -49.49 -4.43 -31.90
N ARG A 588 -49.43 -3.57 -32.92
CA ARG A 588 -50.61 -3.18 -33.74
C ARG A 588 -51.03 -4.24 -34.77
N LEU A 589 -50.13 -5.17 -35.12
CA LEU A 589 -50.40 -6.26 -36.06
C LEU A 589 -51.08 -7.48 -35.40
N ILE A 590 -50.93 -7.63 -34.08
CA ILE A 590 -51.55 -8.73 -33.31
C ILE A 590 -52.93 -8.33 -32.77
N THR A 591 -53.11 -7.05 -32.42
CA THR A 591 -54.37 -6.52 -31.83
C THR A 591 -55.45 -6.18 -32.84
N SER A 592 -55.13 -6.10 -34.14
CA SER A 592 -56.06 -5.67 -35.19
C SER A 592 -56.93 -6.77 -35.79
N GLY A 593 -56.84 -8.02 -35.31
CA GLY A 593 -57.76 -9.11 -35.71
C GLY A 593 -57.73 -9.49 -37.20
N LEU A 594 -56.81 -8.93 -38.00
CA LEU A 594 -56.77 -9.07 -39.46
C LEU A 594 -56.14 -10.39 -39.96
N MET A 595 -55.75 -11.29 -39.06
CA MET A 595 -55.16 -12.61 -39.37
C MET A 595 -56.15 -13.79 -39.21
N GLN A 596 -57.46 -13.52 -39.21
CA GLN A 596 -58.47 -14.57 -38.95
C GLN A 596 -59.44 -14.85 -40.11
N SER A 597 -59.17 -14.39 -41.34
CA SER A 597 -60.10 -14.60 -42.47
C SER A 597 -59.56 -15.40 -43.66
N LYS A 598 -58.34 -15.94 -43.62
CA LYS A 598 -57.86 -16.82 -44.70
C LYS A 598 -56.95 -17.90 -44.14
N LEU A 599 -57.52 -19.03 -43.74
CA LEU A 599 -56.83 -20.34 -43.72
C LEU A 599 -57.84 -21.47 -43.44
N ASN A 600 -58.54 -21.87 -44.50
CA ASN A 600 -58.77 -23.27 -44.94
C ASN A 600 -59.98 -23.29 -45.89
N PRO A 601 -59.92 -24.02 -47.03
CA PRO A 601 -59.54 -25.44 -47.05
C PRO A 601 -58.69 -25.89 -48.26
N PHE A 602 -58.32 -27.18 -48.24
CA PHE A 602 -57.75 -28.05 -49.30
C PHE A 602 -56.25 -28.42 -49.22
N ALA A 603 -56.01 -29.51 -48.48
CA ALA A 603 -55.51 -30.81 -48.96
C ALA A 603 -54.21 -30.96 -49.78
N ARG A 604 -53.46 -32.01 -49.41
CA ARG A 604 -52.27 -32.68 -50.02
C ARG A 604 -50.92 -32.06 -49.64
N SER A 605 -49.87 -32.78 -49.25
CA SER A 605 -49.53 -34.22 -49.28
C SER A 605 -48.28 -34.51 -48.42
N SER A 606 -48.32 -35.62 -47.69
CA SER A 606 -47.24 -36.60 -47.35
C SER A 606 -45.75 -36.24 -47.41
N SER A 607 -45.02 -36.52 -46.31
CA SER A 607 -43.91 -37.50 -46.20
C SER A 607 -43.08 -37.21 -44.92
N GLN A 608 -43.24 -37.96 -43.82
CA GLN A 608 -42.37 -39.08 -43.38
C GLN A 608 -40.86 -38.80 -43.37
N THR A 609 -40.27 -38.76 -42.15
CA THR A 609 -39.13 -39.57 -41.62
C THR A 609 -38.59 -38.88 -40.35
N THR A 610 -38.88 -39.38 -39.15
CA THR A 610 -38.07 -40.32 -38.32
C THR A 610 -36.60 -39.92 -38.14
N ASN A 611 -36.20 -39.46 -36.94
CA ASN A 611 -35.41 -40.29 -36.02
C ASN A 611 -35.17 -39.64 -34.64
N THR A 612 -35.42 -40.47 -33.64
CA THR A 612 -35.09 -40.46 -32.20
C THR A 612 -33.59 -40.26 -31.93
N VAL A 613 -33.11 -39.74 -30.78
CA VAL A 613 -32.83 -40.52 -29.54
C VAL A 613 -32.20 -39.59 -28.45
N THR A 614 -32.80 -39.63 -27.24
CA THR A 614 -32.29 -39.52 -25.83
C THR A 614 -31.21 -38.51 -25.43
N GLN A 615 -31.30 -37.66 -24.38
CA GLN A 615 -31.65 -37.80 -22.94
C GLN A 615 -30.77 -38.77 -22.11
N ASN A 616 -29.85 -38.21 -21.30
CA ASN A 616 -29.57 -38.53 -19.87
C ASN A 616 -28.29 -37.77 -19.45
N ARG A 617 -28.32 -36.81 -18.52
CA ARG A 617 -28.23 -36.96 -17.04
C ARG A 617 -27.04 -37.80 -16.57
N PHE A 618 -25.98 -37.11 -16.13
CA PHE A 618 -25.45 -37.12 -14.77
C PHE A 618 -24.91 -35.73 -14.43
#